data_AF-A0AAP2ZPM8-F1
#
_entry.id   AF-A0AAP2ZPM8-F1
#
_cell.length_a   1.000
_cell.length_b   1.000
_cell.length_c   1.000
_cell.angle_alpha   90.00
_cell.angle_beta   90.00
_cell.angle_gamma   90.00
#
_symmetry.space_group_name_H-M   'P 1'
#
loop_
_entity.id
_entity.type
_entity.pdbx_description
1 polymer ?
#
loop_
_entity_poly.entity_id
_entity_poly.type
_entity_poly.pdbx_seq_one_letter_code
_entity_poly.pdbx_strand_id
1 'polypeptide(L)'
;DSGVTNGSLLTGTTSVDGPLSIQSFSVAGQTGPFTLGTAYVIAGQGTLTVNANGTYSFEPAANWNGNFPVVTYTVTDGVSTDTSTLNIGVTPVTDGFTDADETLTVAEDSGVTNGSLLTGTTSVDGPLSIQSFSVAGQTGPFTLGTAYVIAGQGTLTVNANGTYSFEPAAN
;
A
#
# COMPACT_ATOMS: atom_id res chain seq x y z
N ASP A 1 -2.00 2.71 7.20
CA ASP A 1 -3.30 3.03 7.85
C ASP A 1 -4.26 1.84 7.71
N SER A 2 -4.92 1.39 8.78
CA SER A 2 -5.94 0.31 8.74
C SER A 2 -7.02 0.56 9.79
N GLY A 3 -7.86 1.57 9.55
CA GLY A 3 -9.01 1.87 10.40
C GLY A 3 -10.20 0.94 10.13
N VAL A 4 -10.94 0.59 11.19
CA VAL A 4 -12.22 -0.12 11.06
C VAL A 4 -13.31 0.86 10.63
N THR A 5 -13.97 0.56 9.51
CA THR A 5 -15.15 1.28 9.05
C THR A 5 -16.42 0.52 9.44
N ASN A 6 -17.43 1.23 9.94
CA ASN A 6 -18.73 0.64 10.31
C ASN A 6 -19.86 1.22 9.47
N GLY A 7 -20.88 0.41 9.16
CA GLY A 7 -22.06 0.86 8.41
C GLY A 7 -23.30 0.02 8.67
N SER A 8 -24.39 0.32 7.94
CA SER A 8 -25.68 -0.39 8.02
C SER A 8 -26.22 -0.71 6.62
N LEU A 9 -26.53 -2.00 6.40
CA LEU A 9 -27.11 -2.56 5.18
C LEU A 9 -28.62 -2.32 5.06
N LEU A 10 -29.29 -1.94 6.15
CA LEU A 10 -30.75 -1.74 6.18
C LEU A 10 -31.14 -0.26 6.10
N THR A 11 -30.18 0.61 5.78
CA THR A 11 -30.43 2.06 5.69
C THR A 11 -31.40 2.36 4.55
N GLY A 12 -32.52 3.02 4.88
CA GLY A 12 -33.54 3.36 3.89
C GLY A 12 -34.48 2.21 3.51
N THR A 13 -34.33 1.04 4.13
CA THR A 13 -35.23 -0.11 3.95
C THR A 13 -36.34 -0.07 5.00
N THR A 14 -37.58 -0.31 4.59
CA THR A 14 -38.74 -0.43 5.48
C THR A 14 -39.58 -1.65 5.08
N SER A 15 -40.30 -2.22 6.05
CA SER A 15 -41.32 -3.24 5.80
C SER A 15 -42.56 -2.92 6.63
N VAL A 16 -43.73 -3.31 6.12
CA VAL A 16 -45.01 -3.25 6.84
C VAL A 16 -45.33 -4.58 7.53
N ASP A 17 -44.62 -5.66 7.19
CA ASP A 17 -44.93 -7.02 7.61
C ASP A 17 -44.10 -7.48 8.82
N GLY A 18 -42.99 -6.80 9.14
CA GLY A 18 -42.18 -7.14 10.30
C GLY A 18 -40.85 -6.39 10.41
N PRO A 19 -40.06 -6.71 11.47
CA PRO A 19 -38.73 -6.14 11.64
C PRO A 19 -37.74 -6.73 10.62
N LEU A 20 -36.87 -5.87 10.07
CA LEU A 20 -35.87 -6.25 9.08
C LEU A 20 -34.63 -6.89 9.74
N SER A 21 -34.08 -7.91 9.09
CA SER A 21 -32.83 -8.55 9.46
C SER A 21 -32.10 -9.12 8.23
N ILE A 22 -30.80 -9.35 8.36
CA ILE A 22 -30.01 -10.08 7.35
C ILE A 22 -30.16 -11.57 7.62
N GLN A 23 -30.65 -12.31 6.62
CA GLN A 23 -30.81 -13.76 6.66
C GLN A 23 -29.51 -14.48 6.28
N SER A 24 -28.81 -13.98 5.26
CA SER A 24 -27.57 -14.58 4.76
C SER A 24 -26.74 -13.57 3.97
N PHE A 25 -25.45 -13.86 3.82
CA PHE A 25 -24.58 -13.13 2.89
C PHE A 25 -23.59 -14.09 2.22
N SER A 26 -23.03 -13.64 1.10
CA SER A 26 -21.97 -14.29 0.36
C SER A 26 -21.01 -13.25 -0.19
N VAL A 27 -19.75 -13.65 -0.41
CA VAL A 27 -18.71 -12.79 -0.97
C VAL A 27 -18.27 -13.34 -2.31
N ALA A 28 -18.29 -12.51 -3.36
CA ALA A 28 -18.01 -12.95 -4.73
C ALA A 28 -16.64 -13.63 -4.85
N GLY A 29 -16.60 -14.81 -5.48
CA GLY A 29 -15.37 -15.58 -5.70
C GLY A 29 -14.78 -16.25 -4.44
N GLN A 30 -15.47 -16.16 -3.30
CA GLN A 30 -15.02 -16.76 -2.05
C GLN A 30 -15.85 -17.99 -1.69
N THR A 31 -15.22 -18.97 -1.04
CA THR A 31 -15.91 -20.17 -0.52
C THR A 31 -16.17 -19.99 0.97
N GLY A 32 -17.40 -20.28 1.40
CA GLY A 32 -17.82 -20.17 2.80
C GLY A 32 -17.13 -21.19 3.74
N PRO A 33 -17.50 -21.19 5.03
CA PRO A 33 -18.76 -20.67 5.56
C PRO A 33 -18.79 -19.13 5.69
N PHE A 34 -19.96 -18.56 5.39
CA PHE A 34 -20.28 -17.15 5.69
C PHE A 34 -21.27 -17.13 6.85
N THR A 35 -20.79 -16.74 8.04
CA THR A 35 -21.58 -16.78 9.27
C THR A 35 -21.81 -15.36 9.77
N LEU A 36 -23.08 -15.00 9.98
CA LEU A 36 -23.45 -13.69 10.52
C LEU A 36 -22.82 -13.47 11.90
N GLY A 37 -22.35 -12.25 12.15
CA GLY A 37 -21.65 -11.87 13.38
C GLY A 37 -20.24 -12.44 13.52
N THR A 38 -19.74 -13.16 12.51
CA THR A 38 -18.38 -13.70 12.49
C THR A 38 -17.55 -12.95 11.46
N ALA A 39 -16.30 -12.66 11.80
CA ALA A 39 -15.35 -12.07 10.89
C ALA A 39 -14.99 -13.03 9.75
N TYR A 40 -15.06 -12.54 8.51
CA TYR A 40 -14.60 -13.22 7.31
C TYR A 40 -13.36 -12.51 6.77
N VAL A 41 -12.24 -13.23 6.71
CA VAL A 41 -10.93 -12.67 6.30
C VAL A 41 -10.62 -13.09 4.88
N ILE A 42 -10.33 -12.12 4.02
CA ILE A 42 -9.68 -12.37 2.72
C ILE A 42 -8.23 -11.95 2.86
N ALA A 43 -7.32 -12.92 2.80
CA ALA A 43 -5.90 -12.70 2.96
C ALA A 43 -5.38 -11.63 1.99
N GLY A 44 -4.70 -10.63 2.55
CA GLY A 44 -4.14 -9.52 1.78
C GLY A 44 -5.15 -8.46 1.31
N GLN A 45 -6.44 -8.56 1.66
CA GLN A 45 -7.45 -7.55 1.29
C GLN A 45 -8.13 -6.92 2.50
N GLY A 46 -8.61 -7.74 3.45
CA GLY A 46 -9.25 -7.22 4.65
C GLY A 46 -10.19 -8.21 5.34
N THR A 47 -10.83 -7.71 6.39
CA THR A 47 -11.74 -8.44 7.27
C THR A 47 -13.12 -7.79 7.24
N LEU A 48 -14.15 -8.56 6.92
CA LEU A 48 -15.55 -8.12 6.90
C LEU A 48 -16.35 -8.87 7.96
N THR A 49 -17.17 -8.16 8.74
CA THR A 49 -18.21 -8.77 9.59
C THR A 49 -19.56 -8.23 9.19
N VAL A 50 -20.54 -9.11 8.94
CA VAL A 50 -21.94 -8.73 8.67
C VAL A 50 -22.81 -9.30 9.79
N ASN A 51 -23.59 -8.47 10.47
CA ASN A 51 -24.46 -8.87 11.57
C ASN A 51 -25.91 -9.05 11.11
N ALA A 52 -26.66 -9.90 11.82
CA ALA A 52 -28.07 -10.14 11.52
C ALA A 52 -28.95 -8.88 11.67
N ASN A 53 -28.55 -7.92 12.49
CA ASN A 53 -29.25 -6.63 12.64
C ASN A 53 -28.95 -5.63 11.51
N GLY A 54 -28.19 -6.02 10.49
CA GLY A 54 -27.84 -5.16 9.35
C GLY A 54 -26.58 -4.33 9.54
N THR A 55 -25.98 -4.28 10.72
CA THR A 55 -24.70 -3.57 10.87
C THR A 55 -23.56 -4.40 10.26
N TYR A 56 -22.58 -3.72 9.70
CA TYR A 56 -21.34 -4.37 9.23
C TYR A 56 -20.12 -3.57 9.67
N SER A 57 -18.98 -4.27 9.77
CA SER A 57 -17.67 -3.66 9.93
C SER A 57 -16.71 -4.18 8.85
N PHE A 58 -15.83 -3.30 8.37
CA PHE A 58 -14.79 -3.65 7.42
C PHE A 58 -13.45 -3.03 7.86
N GLU A 59 -12.42 -3.85 7.92
CA GLU A 59 -11.05 -3.45 8.20
C GLU A 59 -10.17 -3.87 7.02
N PRO A 60 -9.64 -2.93 6.22
CA PRO A 60 -8.72 -3.27 5.14
C PRO A 60 -7.42 -3.86 5.70
N ALA A 61 -6.82 -4.79 4.95
CA ALA A 61 -5.47 -5.23 5.25
C ALA A 61 -4.51 -4.03 5.16
N ALA A 62 -3.48 -4.01 6.01
CA ALA A 62 -2.49 -2.94 5.99
C ALA A 62 -1.89 -2.79 4.58
N ASN A 63 -1.81 -1.53 4.12
CA ASN A 63 -1.25 -1.14 2.82
C ASN A 63 -2.01 -1.74 1.61
N TRP A 64 -3.22 -2.27 1.82
CA TRP A 64 -4.08 -2.70 0.73
C TRP A 64 -5.07 -1.60 0.36
N ASN A 65 -5.20 -1.37 -0.94
CA ASN A 65 -6.19 -0.48 -1.54
C ASN A 65 -6.79 -1.14 -2.78
N GLY A 66 -8.02 -0.75 -3.13
CA GLY A 66 -8.75 -1.30 -4.25
C GLY A 66 -10.20 -1.68 -3.89
N ASN A 67 -10.81 -2.48 -4.75
CA ASN A 67 -12.19 -2.93 -4.56
C ASN A 67 -12.21 -4.28 -3.85
N PHE A 68 -12.93 -4.34 -2.72
CA PHE A 68 -13.20 -5.60 -2.07
C PHE A 68 -14.24 -6.36 -2.89
N PRO A 69 -14.22 -7.71 -2.91
CA PRO A 69 -15.21 -8.48 -3.65
C PRO A 69 -16.63 -8.11 -3.23
N VAL A 70 -17.53 -8.07 -4.21
CA VAL A 70 -18.93 -7.69 -3.98
C VAL A 70 -19.56 -8.63 -2.95
N VAL A 71 -20.20 -8.04 -1.96
CA VAL A 71 -20.94 -8.76 -0.93
C VAL A 71 -22.41 -8.77 -1.33
N THR A 72 -22.99 -9.94 -1.55
CA THR A 72 -24.43 -10.11 -1.79
C THR A 72 -25.09 -10.58 -0.50
N TYR A 73 -26.18 -9.95 -0.10
CA TYR A 73 -26.91 -10.29 1.13
C TYR A 73 -28.41 -10.37 0.90
N THR A 74 -29.07 -11.21 1.69
CA THR A 74 -30.51 -11.41 1.67
C THR A 74 -31.11 -10.82 2.93
N VAL A 75 -32.03 -9.88 2.76
CA VAL A 75 -32.82 -9.24 3.82
C VAL A 75 -34.13 -10.00 3.98
N THR A 76 -34.63 -10.11 5.20
CA THR A 76 -35.98 -10.64 5.49
C THR A 76 -36.68 -9.79 6.54
N ASP A 77 -38.00 -9.67 6.42
CA ASP A 77 -38.89 -9.15 7.45
C ASP A 77 -39.60 -10.26 8.26
N GLY A 78 -39.22 -11.52 8.03
CA GLY A 78 -39.85 -12.71 8.62
C GLY A 78 -40.98 -13.30 7.79
N VAL A 79 -41.44 -12.61 6.73
CA VAL A 79 -42.48 -13.08 5.81
C VAL A 79 -41.92 -13.25 4.40
N SER A 80 -41.18 -12.26 3.92
CA SER A 80 -40.59 -12.23 2.59
C SER A 80 -39.08 -11.99 2.64
N THR A 81 -38.42 -12.10 1.48
CA THR A 81 -36.99 -11.86 1.33
C THR A 81 -36.68 -11.02 0.11
N ASP A 82 -35.65 -10.18 0.21
CA ASP A 82 -35.09 -9.43 -0.92
C ASP A 82 -33.56 -9.53 -0.92
N THR A 83 -32.94 -9.37 -2.09
CA THR A 83 -31.48 -9.48 -2.25
C THR A 83 -30.87 -8.15 -2.68
N SER A 84 -29.75 -7.79 -2.06
CA SER A 84 -29.02 -6.55 -2.34
C SER A 84 -27.51 -6.76 -2.26
N THR A 85 -26.75 -5.73 -2.65
CA THR A 85 -25.28 -5.78 -2.70
C THR A 85 -24.63 -4.65 -1.91
N LEU A 86 -23.47 -4.93 -1.31
CA LEU A 86 -22.55 -3.96 -0.74
C LEU A 86 -21.25 -3.96 -1.56
N ASN A 87 -20.85 -2.77 -2.01
CA ASN A 87 -19.59 -2.54 -2.70
C ASN A 87 -18.68 -1.73 -1.77
N ILE A 88 -17.46 -2.23 -1.54
CA ILE A 88 -16.47 -1.58 -0.68
C ILE A 88 -15.27 -1.19 -1.54
N GLY A 89 -14.91 0.09 -1.52
CA GLY A 89 -13.71 0.62 -2.16
C GLY A 89 -12.79 1.25 -1.11
N VAL A 90 -11.52 0.89 -1.16
CA VAL A 90 -10.46 1.45 -0.31
C VAL A 90 -9.55 2.31 -1.16
N THR A 91 -9.46 3.58 -0.82
CA THR A 91 -8.58 4.54 -1.48
C THR A 91 -7.16 4.43 -0.92
N PRO A 92 -6.12 4.52 -1.76
CA PRO A 92 -4.74 4.53 -1.28
C PRO A 92 -4.48 5.77 -0.41
N VAL A 93 -3.65 5.60 0.60
CA VAL A 93 -3.10 6.68 1.42
C VAL A 93 -1.59 6.64 1.25
N THR A 94 -0.95 7.79 1.04
CA THR A 94 0.50 7.85 0.92
C THR A 94 1.16 7.62 2.27
N ASP A 95 1.95 6.56 2.37
CA ASP A 95 2.77 6.19 3.51
C ASP A 95 4.21 6.70 3.32
N GLY A 96 4.74 7.37 4.35
CA GLY A 96 6.14 7.80 4.36
C GLY A 96 7.12 6.65 4.51
N PHE A 97 8.38 6.88 4.14
CA PHE A 97 9.50 5.99 4.43
C PHE A 97 10.62 6.76 5.14
N THR A 98 11.56 6.04 5.72
CA THR A 98 12.78 6.60 6.31
C THR A 98 13.97 5.91 5.69
N ASP A 99 14.96 6.71 5.32
CA ASP A 99 16.20 6.29 4.68
C ASP A 99 17.36 6.53 5.67
N ALA A 100 18.36 5.65 5.64
CA ALA A 100 19.52 5.74 6.53
C ALA A 100 20.75 6.20 5.75
N ASP A 101 21.66 6.92 6.41
CA ASP A 101 22.87 7.42 5.74
C ASP A 101 23.79 6.26 5.30
N GLU A 102 24.31 6.34 4.07
CA GLU A 102 25.40 5.47 3.61
C GLU A 102 26.79 6.09 3.81
N THR A 103 27.77 5.20 4.02
CA THR A 103 29.20 5.56 4.03
C THR A 103 29.96 4.71 3.03
N LEU A 104 30.89 5.35 2.32
CA LEU A 104 31.79 4.70 1.37
C LEU A 104 33.23 5.06 1.73
N THR A 105 34.11 4.08 1.76
CA THR A 105 35.56 4.27 1.84
C THR A 105 36.20 3.47 0.71
N VAL A 106 36.97 4.15 -0.13
CA VAL A 106 37.68 3.55 -1.26
C VAL A 106 39.15 3.94 -1.20
N ALA A 107 40.03 3.04 -1.62
CA ALA A 107 41.43 3.40 -1.81
C ALA A 107 41.57 4.24 -3.07
N GLU A 108 42.53 5.16 -3.07
CA GLU A 108 43.01 5.76 -4.32
C GLU A 108 43.43 4.68 -5.32
N ASP A 109 43.33 4.98 -6.61
CA ASP A 109 43.72 4.07 -7.71
C ASP A 109 42.98 2.71 -7.72
N SER A 110 41.89 2.54 -6.98
CA SER A 110 41.17 1.26 -6.85
C SER A 110 40.18 0.95 -7.99
N GLY A 111 40.06 1.85 -8.96
CA GLY A 111 39.10 1.75 -10.06
C GLY A 111 37.65 2.02 -9.63
N VAL A 112 36.69 1.62 -10.47
CA VAL A 112 35.26 1.88 -10.24
C VAL A 112 34.72 1.04 -9.08
N THR A 113 34.17 1.71 -8.07
CA THR A 113 33.36 1.11 -7.00
C THR A 113 31.88 1.41 -7.22
N ASN A 114 31.02 0.42 -7.03
CA ASN A 114 29.57 0.56 -7.19
C ASN A 114 28.84 0.34 -5.85
N GLY A 115 27.69 0.98 -5.68
CA GLY A 115 26.85 0.81 -4.49
C GLY A 115 25.42 1.31 -4.70
N SER A 116 24.68 1.43 -3.60
CA SER A 116 23.30 1.94 -3.58
C SER A 116 23.12 2.95 -2.44
N LEU A 117 22.42 4.05 -2.73
CA LEU A 117 21.95 5.09 -1.79
C LEU A 117 20.56 4.79 -1.21
N LEU A 118 20.06 3.57 -1.41
CA LEU A 118 18.76 3.13 -0.91
C LEU A 118 18.94 1.82 -0.13
N THR A 119 20.11 1.63 0.49
CA THR A 119 20.46 0.33 1.10
C THR A 119 19.67 0.14 2.39
N GLY A 120 18.79 -0.87 2.40
CA GLY A 120 17.94 -1.15 3.55
C GLY A 120 16.67 -0.29 3.61
N THR A 121 16.40 0.50 2.56
CA THR A 121 15.27 1.41 2.50
C THR A 121 14.15 0.80 1.67
N THR A 122 12.94 0.79 2.22
CA THR A 122 11.75 0.21 1.56
C THR A 122 10.56 1.15 1.70
N SER A 123 9.70 1.17 0.69
CA SER A 123 8.39 1.83 0.75
C SER A 123 7.29 0.82 0.44
N VAL A 124 6.15 1.00 1.11
CA VAL A 124 4.92 0.22 0.87
C VAL A 124 4.10 0.80 -0.29
N ASP A 125 4.39 2.04 -0.69
CA ASP A 125 3.71 2.76 -1.78
C ASP A 125 4.33 2.53 -3.16
N GLY A 126 5.42 1.75 -3.23
CA GLY A 126 6.07 1.42 -4.49
C GLY A 126 7.59 1.64 -4.46
N PRO A 127 8.24 1.62 -5.65
CA PRO A 127 9.68 1.73 -5.74
C PRO A 127 10.17 3.12 -5.33
N LEU A 128 11.32 3.13 -4.67
CA LEU A 128 12.02 4.36 -4.29
C LEU A 128 12.89 4.86 -5.44
N SER A 129 13.06 6.18 -5.52
CA SER A 129 13.93 6.82 -6.50
C SER A 129 14.64 8.03 -5.92
N ILE A 130 15.88 8.26 -6.37
CA ILE A 130 16.62 9.48 -6.09
C ILE A 130 16.08 10.59 -6.99
N GLN A 131 15.67 11.70 -6.37
CA GLN A 131 15.12 12.86 -7.09
C GLN A 131 16.19 13.88 -7.45
N SER A 132 17.21 14.02 -6.59
CA SER A 132 18.33 14.92 -6.79
C SER A 132 19.50 14.51 -5.89
N PHE A 133 20.69 15.01 -6.20
CA PHE A 133 21.86 14.90 -5.33
C PHE A 133 22.70 16.17 -5.43
N SER A 134 23.58 16.36 -4.46
CA SER A 134 24.59 17.42 -4.48
C SER A 134 25.91 16.86 -3.95
N VAL A 135 27.01 17.54 -4.28
CA VAL A 135 28.34 17.20 -3.78
C VAL A 135 28.88 18.42 -3.06
N ALA A 136 29.36 18.23 -1.82
CA ALA A 136 29.89 19.31 -1.00
C ALA A 136 31.02 20.06 -1.73
N GLY A 137 30.94 21.39 -1.75
CA GLY A 137 31.92 22.24 -2.43
C GLY A 137 31.82 22.29 -3.96
N GLN A 138 30.84 21.62 -4.57
CA GLN A 138 30.61 21.61 -6.02
C GLN A 138 29.33 22.36 -6.38
N THR A 139 29.30 23.06 -7.51
CA THR A 139 28.17 23.92 -7.92
C THR A 139 27.21 23.26 -8.91
N GLY A 140 27.52 22.06 -9.40
CA GLY A 140 26.74 21.38 -10.43
C GLY A 140 26.93 21.99 -11.84
N PRO A 141 26.05 21.64 -12.81
CA PRO A 141 24.81 20.88 -12.65
C PRO A 141 25.05 19.41 -12.28
N PHE A 142 24.15 18.87 -11.45
CA PHE A 142 24.11 17.45 -11.09
C PHE A 142 22.93 16.80 -11.80
N THR A 143 23.22 15.93 -12.76
CA THR A 143 22.21 15.22 -13.54
C THR A 143 22.29 13.74 -13.21
N LEU A 144 21.17 13.15 -12.78
CA LEU A 144 21.09 11.73 -12.52
C LEU A 144 21.42 10.92 -13.78
N GLY A 145 22.16 9.83 -13.63
CA GLY A 145 22.63 8.98 -14.71
C GLY A 145 23.81 9.52 -15.50
N THR A 146 24.31 10.71 -15.16
CA THR A 146 25.47 11.32 -15.83
C THR A 146 26.66 11.35 -14.88
N ALA A 147 27.82 10.97 -15.40
CA ALA A 147 29.09 11.08 -14.69
C ALA A 147 29.43 12.54 -14.39
N TYR A 148 29.77 12.83 -13.14
CA TYR A 148 30.23 14.12 -12.65
C TYR A 148 31.67 14.01 -12.17
N VAL A 149 32.57 14.79 -12.78
CA VAL A 149 33.99 14.82 -12.42
C VAL A 149 34.21 15.81 -11.27
N ILE A 150 34.71 15.29 -10.16
CA ILE A 150 35.13 16.04 -8.98
C ILE A 150 36.64 16.26 -9.12
N ALA A 151 37.04 17.49 -9.44
CA ALA A 151 38.44 17.83 -9.71
C ALA A 151 39.37 17.35 -8.59
N GLY A 152 40.35 16.51 -8.95
CA GLY A 152 41.34 15.95 -8.03
C GLY A 152 40.83 14.86 -7.08
N GLN A 153 39.56 14.43 -7.16
CA GLN A 153 39.00 13.38 -6.29
C GLN A 153 38.52 12.16 -7.07
N GLY A 154 37.86 12.35 -8.22
CA GLY A 154 37.35 11.23 -9.02
C GLY A 154 36.09 11.56 -9.81
N THR A 155 35.43 10.52 -10.32
CA THR A 155 34.19 10.61 -11.10
C THR A 155 33.06 9.89 -10.40
N LEU A 156 31.94 10.58 -10.16
CA LEU A 156 30.74 10.05 -9.51
C LEU A 156 29.57 10.01 -10.50
N THR A 157 28.84 8.90 -10.54
CA THR A 157 27.52 8.81 -11.20
C THR A 157 26.49 8.38 -10.16
N VAL A 158 25.37 9.10 -10.07
CA VAL A 158 24.22 8.70 -9.24
C VAL A 158 23.02 8.50 -10.15
N ASN A 159 22.36 7.35 -10.07
CA ASN A 159 21.21 7.00 -10.90
C ASN A 159 19.89 7.20 -10.13
N ALA A 160 18.81 7.43 -10.87
CA ALA A 160 17.48 7.59 -10.28
C ALA A 160 17.00 6.35 -9.50
N ASN A 161 17.50 5.16 -9.84
CA ASN A 161 17.17 3.91 -9.14
C ASN A 161 17.97 3.70 -7.83
N GLY A 162 18.72 4.70 -7.37
CA GLY A 162 19.54 4.61 -6.15
C GLY A 162 20.95 4.07 -6.35
N THR A 163 21.25 3.42 -7.48
CA THR A 163 22.62 2.93 -7.72
C THR A 163 23.58 4.09 -7.97
N TYR A 164 24.83 3.95 -7.51
CA TYR A 164 25.90 4.87 -7.82
C TYR A 164 27.17 4.14 -8.27
N SER A 165 28.04 4.85 -8.97
CA SER A 165 29.42 4.45 -9.25
C SER A 165 30.38 5.58 -8.89
N PHE A 166 31.48 5.26 -8.24
CA PHE A 166 32.57 6.20 -7.97
C PHE A 166 33.91 5.62 -8.42
N GLU A 167 34.66 6.36 -9.22
CA GLU A 167 36.03 6.02 -9.63
C GLU A 167 36.99 7.11 -9.10
N PRO A 168 37.89 6.79 -8.16
CA PRO A 168 38.88 7.74 -7.67
C PRO A 168 39.76 8.26 -8.83
N ALA A 169 40.20 9.53 -8.72
CA ALA A 169 41.19 10.05 -9.64
C ALA A 169 42.50 9.27 -9.53
N ALA A 170 43.17 9.04 -10.66
CA ALA A 170 44.51 8.48 -10.65
C ALA A 170 45.52 9.51 -10.12
N ASN A 171 46.52 9.04 -9.39
CA ASN A 171 47.67 9.84 -8.93
C ASN A 171 48.62 10.26 -10.06
#